data_AF-B2WFU2-F1
#
_entry.id   AF-B2WFU2-F1
#
_cell.length_a   1.000
_cell.length_b   1.000
_cell.length_c   1.000
_cell.angle_alpha   90.00
_cell.angle_beta   90.00
_cell.angle_gamma   90.00
#
_symmetry.space_group_name_H-M   'P 1'
#
loop_
_entity.id
_entity.type
_entity.pdbx_description
1 polymer ?
#
loop_
_entity_poly.entity_id
_entity_poly.type
_entity_poly.pdbx_seq_one_letter_code
_entity_poly.pdbx_strand_id
1 'polypeptide(L)'
;MSPILRLPFSALLLLSCALNAAAHGSHEHAQVEVAPDADWATRHMAEEHHISGFDATTFFNLHDYEGTGLWTAADIRRTYGLEDVSSASIPESRKESVVHTILDMFDIDKDGAITRAEFLRRDSEGVKLPDFGLGPGHHGDDEYEYEIHHWEKYHSGDDVKEEDLNHPEDIAHFKMHEEKEARQEDWERLELRGVVEKNIPVKYRKT
;
A
#
# COMPACT_ATOMS: atom_id res chain seq x y z
N MET A 1 1.36 -25.73 60.02
CA MET A 1 0.72 -26.65 59.04
C MET A 1 -0.01 -25.77 58.05
N SER A 2 0.52 -25.59 56.85
CA SER A 2 -0.15 -24.84 55.78
C SER A 2 -0.41 -25.81 54.62
N PRO A 3 -1.64 -25.92 54.11
CA PRO A 3 -1.88 -26.78 52.96
C PRO A 3 -1.35 -26.06 51.72
N ILE A 4 -0.45 -26.71 50.99
CA ILE A 4 -0.04 -26.28 49.66
C ILE A 4 -1.20 -26.60 48.73
N LEU A 5 -1.85 -25.55 48.22
CA LEU A 5 -2.95 -25.65 47.26
C LEU A 5 -2.41 -26.27 45.96
N ARG A 6 -2.77 -27.52 45.67
CA ARG A 6 -2.45 -28.18 44.40
C ARG A 6 -3.45 -27.73 43.34
N LEU A 7 -3.09 -26.69 42.59
CA LEU A 7 -3.84 -26.29 41.40
C LEU A 7 -3.63 -27.32 40.28
N PRO A 8 -4.70 -27.82 39.64
CA PRO A 8 -4.59 -28.75 38.53
C PRO A 8 -3.99 -28.03 37.31
N PHE A 9 -3.12 -28.72 36.57
CA PHE A 9 -2.42 -28.18 35.38
C PHE A 9 -3.40 -27.61 34.33
N SER A 10 -4.61 -28.16 34.27
CA SER A 10 -5.71 -27.68 33.42
C SER A 10 -6.21 -26.27 33.78
N ALA A 11 -6.11 -25.86 35.05
CA ALA A 11 -6.47 -24.50 35.49
C ALA A 11 -5.42 -23.46 35.07
N LEU A 12 -4.14 -23.85 35.00
CA LEU A 12 -3.09 -22.98 34.42
C LEU A 12 -3.26 -22.81 32.91
N LEU A 13 -3.65 -23.88 32.20
CA LEU A 13 -3.85 -23.84 30.75
C LEU A 13 -5.01 -22.92 30.34
N LEU A 14 -6.12 -22.96 31.08
CA LEU A 14 -7.27 -22.07 30.86
C LEU A 14 -6.94 -20.60 31.15
N LEU A 15 -6.09 -20.33 32.16
CA LEU A 15 -5.63 -18.98 32.47
C LEU A 15 -4.70 -18.44 31.36
N SER A 16 -3.84 -19.27 30.78
CA SER A 16 -3.01 -18.88 29.63
C SER A 16 -3.81 -18.63 28.35
N CYS A 17 -4.94 -19.31 28.14
CA CYS A 17 -5.85 -19.00 27.02
C CYS A 17 -6.59 -17.68 27.23
N ALA A 18 -6.99 -17.36 28.47
CA ALA A 18 -7.68 -16.10 28.78
C ALA A 18 -6.76 -14.86 28.71
N LEU A 19 -5.46 -15.00 28.99
CA LEU A 19 -4.47 -13.92 28.88
C LEU A 19 -4.16 -13.52 27.42
N ASN A 20 -4.32 -14.43 26.46
CA ASN A 20 -4.12 -14.12 25.04
C ASN A 20 -5.31 -13.39 24.39
N ALA A 21 -6.48 -13.41 25.02
CA ALA A 21 -7.66 -12.67 24.55
C ALA A 21 -7.63 -11.17 24.96
N ALA A 22 -6.68 -10.76 25.81
CA ALA A 22 -6.55 -9.39 26.32
C ALA A 22 -5.45 -8.57 25.60
N ALA A 23 -4.98 -9.02 24.44
CA ALA A 23 -3.95 -8.33 23.66
C ALA A 23 -4.46 -7.55 22.44
N HIS A 24 -5.78 -7.46 22.23
CA HIS A 24 -6.38 -6.74 21.09
C HIS A 24 -7.00 -5.43 21.57
N GLY A 25 -6.16 -4.44 21.91
CA GLY A 25 -6.66 -3.15 22.37
C GLY A 25 -5.61 -2.05 22.38
N SER A 26 -5.84 -1.07 21.50
CA SER A 26 -5.43 0.34 21.52
C SER A 26 -4.17 0.82 20.77
N HIS A 27 -3.47 -0.01 19.98
CA HIS A 27 -2.28 0.46 19.24
C HIS A 27 -2.17 -0.07 17.79
N GLU A 28 -3.26 -0.49 17.14
CA GLU A 28 -3.17 -1.07 15.79
C GLU A 28 -2.87 -0.05 14.69
N HIS A 29 -2.96 1.26 14.95
CA HIS A 29 -2.81 2.33 13.94
C HIS A 29 -1.66 3.31 14.23
N ALA A 30 -0.73 2.96 15.12
CA ALA A 30 0.41 3.84 15.37
C ALA A 30 1.40 3.72 14.20
N GLN A 31 1.62 4.82 13.48
CA GLN A 31 2.64 4.87 12.42
C GLN A 31 4.00 4.40 12.97
N VAL A 32 4.68 3.59 12.17
CA VAL A 32 6.01 3.08 12.51
C VAL A 32 7.00 4.24 12.55
N GLU A 33 7.66 4.45 13.70
CA GLU A 33 8.72 5.46 13.79
C GLU A 33 9.91 5.08 12.91
N VAL A 34 10.26 5.95 11.96
CA VAL A 34 11.39 5.78 11.04
C VAL A 34 12.53 6.72 11.42
N ALA A 35 13.75 6.21 11.44
CA ALA A 35 14.94 7.04 11.67
C ALA A 35 15.10 8.08 10.55
N PRO A 36 15.51 9.34 10.85
CA PRO A 36 15.63 10.39 9.84
C PRO A 36 16.60 10.08 8.69
N ASP A 37 17.57 9.19 8.92
CA ASP A 37 18.59 8.74 7.97
C ASP A 37 18.30 7.35 7.37
N ALA A 38 17.10 6.79 7.61
CA ALA A 38 16.70 5.51 7.04
C ALA A 38 16.68 5.55 5.50
N ASP A 39 17.11 4.45 4.89
CA ASP A 39 17.04 4.29 3.44
C ASP A 39 15.60 4.30 2.94
N TRP A 40 15.45 4.55 1.63
CA TRP A 40 14.14 4.72 1.01
C TRP A 40 13.25 3.48 1.19
N ALA A 41 13.80 2.28 1.03
CA ALA A 41 13.04 1.04 1.18
C ALA A 41 12.53 0.87 2.62
N THR A 42 13.35 1.20 3.61
CA THR A 42 12.96 1.15 5.03
C THR A 42 11.81 2.11 5.32
N ARG A 43 11.89 3.33 4.78
CA ARG A 43 10.84 4.34 4.92
C ARG A 43 9.55 3.92 4.22
N HIS A 44 9.66 3.47 2.98
CA HIS A 44 8.56 2.94 2.20
C HIS A 44 7.83 1.81 2.94
N MET A 45 8.56 0.83 3.47
CA MET A 45 7.96 -0.30 4.20
C MET A 45 7.26 0.13 5.49
N ALA A 46 7.76 1.17 6.15
CA ALA A 46 7.15 1.70 7.35
C ALA A 46 5.90 2.54 7.06
N GLU A 47 5.97 3.43 6.06
CA GLU A 47 4.89 4.38 5.72
C GLU A 47 3.76 3.72 4.92
N GLU A 48 4.07 2.81 3.99
CA GLU A 48 3.07 2.20 3.10
C GLU A 48 2.55 0.84 3.59
N HIS A 49 3.36 0.11 4.34
CA HIS A 49 3.05 -1.27 4.77
C HIS A 49 3.02 -1.47 6.28
N HIS A 50 3.34 -0.45 7.09
CA HIS A 50 3.46 -0.56 8.55
C HIS A 50 4.43 -1.66 9.03
N ILE A 51 5.51 -1.92 8.26
CA ILE A 51 6.51 -2.95 8.54
C ILE A 51 7.86 -2.31 8.90
N SER A 52 8.31 -2.54 10.14
CA SER A 52 9.61 -2.06 10.65
C SER A 52 10.77 -3.07 10.49
N GLY A 53 10.46 -4.32 10.16
CA GLY A 53 11.45 -5.39 10.03
C GLY A 53 11.15 -6.30 8.84
N PHE A 54 12.01 -6.26 7.83
CA PHE A 54 11.88 -7.04 6.60
C PHE A 54 13.26 -7.42 6.06
N ASP A 55 13.29 -8.39 5.16
CA ASP A 55 14.46 -8.73 4.35
C ASP A 55 14.19 -8.44 2.87
N ALA A 56 15.24 -8.51 2.04
CA ALA A 56 15.12 -8.27 0.60
C ALA A 56 14.13 -9.24 -0.09
N THR A 57 13.93 -10.44 0.46
CA THR A 57 12.93 -11.40 -0.03
C THR A 57 11.52 -10.88 0.18
N THR A 58 11.22 -10.43 1.40
CA THR A 58 9.92 -9.90 1.79
C THR A 58 9.60 -8.66 0.96
N PHE A 59 10.58 -7.76 0.84
CA PHE A 59 10.44 -6.57 0.03
C PHE A 59 10.15 -6.91 -1.44
N PHE A 60 10.94 -7.80 -2.06
CA PHE A 60 10.70 -8.20 -3.44
C PHE A 60 9.29 -8.77 -3.65
N ASN A 61 8.90 -9.72 -2.80
CA ASN A 61 7.63 -10.43 -2.94
C ASN A 61 6.40 -9.53 -2.74
N LEU A 62 6.46 -8.53 -1.85
CA LEU A 62 5.35 -7.61 -1.61
C LEU A 62 5.06 -6.70 -2.82
N HIS A 63 6.06 -6.46 -3.65
CA HIS A 63 5.96 -5.56 -4.80
C HIS A 63 6.07 -6.31 -6.14
N ASP A 64 6.09 -7.63 -6.12
CA ASP A 64 5.77 -8.46 -7.30
C ASP A 64 4.24 -8.57 -7.36
N TYR A 65 3.59 -7.48 -7.79
CA TYR A 65 2.14 -7.32 -7.64
C TYR A 65 1.34 -8.38 -8.40
N GLU A 66 1.91 -8.93 -9.47
CA GLU A 66 1.31 -9.98 -10.29
C GLU A 66 1.79 -11.39 -9.90
N GLY A 67 2.68 -11.53 -8.90
CA GLY A 67 3.19 -12.81 -8.41
C GLY A 67 3.96 -13.62 -9.46
N THR A 68 4.64 -12.92 -10.38
CA THR A 68 5.34 -13.52 -11.52
C THR A 68 6.76 -13.98 -11.21
N GLY A 69 7.29 -13.60 -10.04
CA GLY A 69 8.69 -13.74 -9.67
C GLY A 69 9.61 -12.70 -10.32
N LEU A 70 9.03 -11.68 -10.97
CA LEU A 70 9.72 -10.63 -11.71
C LEU A 70 9.22 -9.26 -11.26
N TRP A 71 10.15 -8.32 -11.16
CA TRP A 71 9.85 -6.90 -11.13
C TRP A 71 10.02 -6.32 -12.53
N THR A 72 8.91 -5.97 -13.16
CA THR A 72 8.86 -5.32 -14.46
C THR A 72 8.92 -3.80 -14.32
N ALA A 73 9.00 -3.09 -15.45
CA ALA A 73 8.83 -1.65 -15.48
C ALA A 73 7.53 -1.17 -14.80
N ALA A 74 6.44 -1.94 -14.89
CA ALA A 74 5.18 -1.60 -14.25
C ALA A 74 5.27 -1.72 -12.72
N ASP A 75 5.89 -2.78 -12.22
CA ASP A 75 6.10 -2.99 -10.77
C ASP A 75 6.99 -1.90 -10.18
N ILE A 76 8.05 -1.48 -10.90
CA ILE A 76 8.92 -0.38 -10.49
C ILE A 76 8.13 0.93 -10.43
N ARG A 77 7.33 1.24 -11.45
CA ARG A 77 6.50 2.45 -11.47
C ARG A 77 5.51 2.47 -10.33
N ARG A 78 4.84 1.35 -10.09
CA ARG A 78 3.87 1.20 -9.01
C ARG A 78 4.53 1.37 -7.65
N THR A 79 5.63 0.68 -7.39
CA THR A 79 6.38 0.75 -6.11
C THR A 79 6.87 2.16 -5.78
N TYR A 80 7.25 2.95 -6.80
CA TYR A 80 7.64 4.35 -6.63
C TYR A 80 6.46 5.35 -6.73
N GLY A 81 5.22 4.88 -6.76
CA GLY A 81 4.02 5.71 -6.85
C GLY A 81 3.92 6.58 -8.09
N LEU A 82 4.53 6.15 -9.20
CA LEU A 82 4.61 6.92 -10.43
C LEU A 82 3.30 6.91 -11.23
N GLU A 83 2.31 6.11 -10.84
CA GLU A 83 0.97 6.09 -11.45
C GLU A 83 -0.10 6.72 -10.55
N ASP A 84 0.25 7.09 -9.32
CA ASP A 84 -0.68 7.71 -8.39
C ASP A 84 -1.10 9.13 -8.85
N VAL A 85 -2.29 9.58 -8.46
CA VAL A 85 -2.81 10.90 -8.80
C VAL A 85 -1.93 12.04 -8.29
N SER A 86 -1.26 11.87 -7.14
CA SER A 86 -0.31 12.85 -6.61
C SER A 86 0.91 13.02 -7.51
N SER A 87 1.25 11.97 -8.28
CA SER A 87 2.36 11.94 -9.23
C SER A 87 2.01 12.55 -10.60
N ALA A 88 0.77 13.00 -10.82
CA ALA A 88 0.30 13.48 -12.13
C ALA A 88 1.08 14.69 -12.66
N SER A 89 1.69 15.48 -11.77
CA SER A 89 2.52 16.64 -12.15
C SER A 89 3.95 16.25 -12.59
N ILE A 90 4.37 15.00 -12.34
CA ILE A 90 5.71 14.52 -12.69
C ILE A 90 5.73 14.21 -14.19
N PRO A 91 6.68 14.79 -14.96
CA PRO A 91 6.79 14.50 -16.39
C PRO A 91 7.09 13.03 -16.65
N GLU A 92 6.50 12.48 -17.72
CA GLU A 92 6.70 11.07 -18.10
C GLU A 92 8.19 10.70 -18.28
N SER A 93 8.99 11.60 -18.85
CA SER A 93 10.44 11.38 -18.99
C SER A 93 11.16 11.22 -17.65
N ARG A 94 10.68 11.87 -16.58
CA ARG A 94 11.21 11.68 -15.23
C ARG A 94 10.79 10.32 -14.67
N LYS A 95 9.54 9.90 -14.91
CA LYS A 95 9.05 8.57 -14.51
C LYS A 95 9.83 7.45 -15.21
N GLU A 96 10.06 7.58 -16.51
CA GLU A 96 10.90 6.67 -17.30
C GLU A 96 12.34 6.62 -16.77
N SER A 97 12.92 7.77 -16.38
CA SER A 97 14.29 7.80 -15.84
C SER A 97 14.44 7.03 -14.54
N VAL A 98 13.40 7.00 -13.69
CA VAL A 98 13.35 6.19 -12.47
C VAL A 98 13.43 4.71 -12.85
N VAL A 99 12.53 4.26 -13.74
CA VAL A 99 12.50 2.86 -14.21
C VAL A 99 13.85 2.44 -14.78
N HIS A 100 14.41 3.26 -15.67
CA HIS A 100 15.69 2.96 -16.31
C HIS A 100 16.82 2.85 -15.28
N THR A 101 16.86 3.77 -14.30
CA THR A 101 17.88 3.74 -13.23
C THR A 101 17.78 2.45 -12.41
N ILE A 102 16.57 2.01 -12.06
CA ILE A 102 16.37 0.78 -11.27
C ILE A 102 16.77 -0.46 -12.07
N LEU A 103 16.36 -0.57 -13.33
CA LEU A 103 16.79 -1.66 -14.21
C LEU A 103 18.32 -1.64 -14.41
N ASP A 104 18.93 -0.48 -14.58
CA ASP A 104 20.38 -0.37 -14.73
C ASP A 104 21.14 -0.93 -13.51
N MET A 105 20.60 -0.70 -12.31
CA MET A 105 21.16 -1.18 -11.05
C MET A 105 20.91 -2.67 -10.82
N PHE A 106 19.67 -3.13 -11.03
CA PHE A 106 19.21 -4.43 -10.54
C PHE A 106 19.04 -5.51 -11.60
N ASP A 107 18.70 -5.17 -12.84
CA ASP A 107 18.59 -6.12 -13.95
C ASP A 107 20.02 -6.42 -14.46
N ILE A 108 20.52 -7.62 -14.16
CA ILE A 108 21.92 -8.00 -14.37
C ILE A 108 22.12 -8.51 -15.80
N ASP A 109 21.16 -9.28 -16.33
CA ASP A 109 21.24 -9.87 -17.66
C ASP A 109 20.66 -9.00 -18.78
N LYS A 110 20.03 -7.87 -18.42
CA LYS A 110 19.48 -6.84 -19.31
C LYS A 110 18.30 -7.32 -20.15
N ASP A 111 17.48 -8.19 -19.58
CA ASP A 111 16.24 -8.67 -20.23
C ASP A 111 15.04 -7.72 -20.06
N GLY A 112 15.18 -6.66 -19.25
CA GLY A 112 14.16 -5.65 -19.01
C GLY A 112 13.27 -5.92 -17.79
N ALA A 113 13.58 -6.96 -17.01
CA ALA A 113 12.95 -7.24 -15.74
C ALA A 113 14.00 -7.59 -14.67
N ILE A 114 13.60 -7.56 -13.40
CA ILE A 114 14.47 -7.94 -12.30
C ILE A 114 13.91 -9.21 -11.67
N THR A 115 14.65 -10.30 -11.77
CA THR A 115 14.32 -11.52 -11.05
C THR A 115 14.58 -11.36 -9.56
N ARG A 116 13.90 -12.16 -8.74
CA ARG A 116 14.21 -12.26 -7.30
C ARG A 116 15.70 -12.52 -7.05
N ALA A 117 16.33 -13.41 -7.84
CA ALA A 117 17.73 -13.76 -7.66
C ALA A 117 18.67 -12.57 -7.88
N GLU A 118 18.40 -11.73 -8.87
CA GLU A 118 19.17 -10.52 -9.14
C GLU A 118 18.98 -9.48 -8.05
N PHE A 119 17.73 -9.26 -7.61
CA PHE A 119 17.43 -8.35 -6.51
C PHE A 119 18.20 -8.71 -5.24
N LEU A 120 18.12 -9.98 -4.81
CA LEU A 120 18.84 -10.47 -3.63
C LEU A 120 20.35 -10.39 -3.79
N ARG A 121 20.87 -10.65 -5.00
CA ARG A 121 22.31 -10.51 -5.26
C ARG A 121 22.75 -9.07 -5.05
N ARG A 122 22.04 -8.09 -5.59
CA ARG A 122 22.36 -6.66 -5.41
C ARG A 122 22.24 -6.20 -3.97
N ASP A 123 21.22 -6.64 -3.25
CA ASP A 123 21.10 -6.36 -1.82
C ASP A 123 22.30 -6.90 -1.03
N SER A 124 22.75 -8.13 -1.34
CA SER A 124 23.95 -8.72 -0.72
C SER A 124 25.25 -7.98 -1.04
N GLU A 125 25.30 -7.26 -2.17
CA GLU A 125 26.39 -6.36 -2.58
C GLU A 125 26.28 -4.98 -1.89
N GLY A 126 25.24 -4.76 -1.07
CA GLY A 126 24.98 -3.50 -0.36
C GLY A 126 24.31 -2.43 -1.22
N VAL A 127 23.80 -2.79 -2.41
CA VAL A 127 23.09 -1.87 -3.29
C VAL A 127 21.72 -1.57 -2.69
N LYS A 128 21.43 -0.28 -2.48
CA LYS A 128 20.15 0.20 -1.95
C LYS A 128 19.31 0.83 -3.04
N LEU A 129 17.98 0.71 -2.89
CA LEU A 129 17.03 1.43 -3.74
C LEU A 129 17.21 2.94 -3.51
N PRO A 130 17.37 3.73 -4.58
CA PRO A 130 17.57 5.17 -4.48
C PRO A 130 16.29 5.90 -4.07
N ASP A 131 16.45 6.96 -3.29
CA ASP A 131 15.41 7.97 -3.07
C ASP A 131 15.47 9.02 -4.21
N PHE A 132 14.43 9.10 -5.03
CA PHE A 132 14.34 10.07 -6.12
C PHE A 132 13.72 11.42 -5.70
N GLY A 133 13.42 11.59 -4.41
CA GLY A 133 12.70 12.76 -3.87
C GLY A 133 11.28 12.84 -4.41
N LEU A 134 10.63 11.69 -4.59
CA LEU A 134 9.26 11.59 -5.12
C LEU A 134 8.23 11.21 -4.04
N GLY A 135 8.67 11.02 -2.80
CA GLY A 135 7.83 10.55 -1.70
C GLY A 135 8.11 9.09 -1.35
N PRO A 136 7.28 8.52 -0.45
CA PRO A 136 7.46 7.14 0.02
C PRO A 136 7.14 6.11 -1.06
N GLY A 137 6.29 6.43 -2.04
CA GLY A 137 5.92 5.55 -3.14
C GLY A 137 4.57 4.88 -2.89
N HIS A 138 3.50 5.53 -3.32
CA HIS A 138 2.11 5.10 -3.08
C HIS A 138 1.70 4.03 -4.10
N HIS A 139 1.13 2.92 -3.66
CA HIS A 139 0.73 1.81 -4.55
C HIS A 139 -0.58 1.11 -4.18
N GLY A 140 -1.24 1.58 -3.12
CA GLY A 140 -2.61 1.25 -2.79
C GLY A 140 -3.62 1.88 -3.75
N ASP A 141 -4.90 1.64 -3.50
CA ASP A 141 -5.97 2.37 -4.14
C ASP A 141 -6.31 3.66 -3.35
N ASP A 142 -7.15 4.52 -3.92
CA ASP A 142 -7.54 5.79 -3.30
C ASP A 142 -8.05 5.63 -1.84
N GLU A 143 -8.69 4.49 -1.53
CA GLU A 143 -9.23 4.23 -0.20
C GLU A 143 -8.12 3.85 0.79
N TYR A 144 -7.25 2.93 0.39
CA TYR A 144 -6.11 2.52 1.20
C TYR A 144 -5.18 3.70 1.49
N GLU A 145 -4.85 4.50 0.48
CA GLU A 145 -3.98 5.67 0.63
C GLU A 145 -4.60 6.74 1.55
N TYR A 146 -5.92 6.95 1.47
CA TYR A 146 -6.63 7.82 2.42
C TYR A 146 -6.56 7.27 3.84
N GLU A 147 -6.77 5.96 4.02
CA GLU A 147 -6.73 5.31 5.33
C GLU A 147 -5.36 5.52 5.99
N ILE A 148 -4.27 5.13 5.33
CA ILE A 148 -2.94 5.08 5.96
C ILE A 148 -2.25 6.45 6.08
N HIS A 149 -2.47 7.37 5.12
CA HIS A 149 -1.76 8.66 5.10
C HIS A 149 -2.54 9.80 5.73
N HIS A 150 -3.88 9.68 5.79
CA HIS A 150 -4.73 10.72 6.34
C HIS A 150 -5.52 10.24 7.56
N TRP A 151 -6.31 9.18 7.41
CA TRP A 151 -7.21 8.75 8.49
C TRP A 151 -6.45 8.30 9.73
N GLU A 152 -5.50 7.38 9.59
CA GLU A 152 -4.70 6.91 10.72
C GLU A 152 -3.91 8.05 11.37
N LYS A 153 -3.45 9.01 10.59
CA LYS A 153 -2.66 10.13 11.10
C LYS A 153 -3.46 11.15 11.89
N TYR A 154 -4.67 11.48 11.45
CA TYR A 154 -5.45 12.57 12.02
C TYR A 154 -6.68 12.12 12.83
N HIS A 155 -7.15 10.89 12.63
CA HIS A 155 -8.44 10.40 13.17
C HIS A 155 -8.34 9.12 14.02
N SER A 156 -7.14 8.54 14.22
CA SER A 156 -6.99 7.31 15.01
C SER A 156 -6.73 7.52 16.52
N GLY A 157 -6.51 8.77 16.95
CA GLY A 157 -6.17 9.10 18.34
C GLY A 157 -7.36 9.10 19.30
N ASP A 158 -7.09 8.86 20.59
CA ASP A 158 -8.12 8.88 21.66
C ASP A 158 -8.72 10.28 21.90
N ASP A 159 -8.10 11.34 21.40
CA ASP A 159 -8.45 12.74 21.62
C ASP A 159 -9.12 13.43 20.41
N VAL A 160 -9.41 12.67 19.35
CA VAL A 160 -10.10 13.15 18.13
C VAL A 160 -11.47 13.71 18.45
N LYS A 161 -11.79 14.86 17.88
CA LYS A 161 -13.09 15.55 18.05
C LYS A 161 -13.84 15.64 16.72
N GLU A 162 -15.12 15.98 16.81
CA GLU A 162 -15.97 16.17 15.62
C GLU A 162 -15.41 17.25 14.68
N GLU A 163 -14.76 18.29 15.22
CA GLU A 163 -14.14 19.32 14.39
C GLU A 163 -12.90 18.83 13.63
N ASP A 164 -12.27 17.75 14.08
CA ASP A 164 -11.09 17.19 13.41
C ASP A 164 -11.51 16.36 12.19
N LEU A 165 -12.74 15.83 12.13
CA LEU A 165 -13.25 14.95 11.06
C LEU A 165 -13.57 15.66 9.72
N ASN A 166 -13.02 16.85 9.47
CA ASN A 166 -13.40 17.69 8.33
C ASN A 166 -12.22 18.38 7.63
N HIS A 167 -11.03 17.78 7.65
CA HIS A 167 -9.90 18.31 6.91
C HIS A 167 -10.26 18.46 5.41
N PRO A 168 -9.61 19.40 4.69
CA PRO A 168 -9.80 19.55 3.26
C PRO A 168 -9.68 18.23 2.48
N GLU A 169 -8.77 17.35 2.90
CA GLU A 169 -8.54 16.01 2.38
C GLU A 169 -9.73 15.08 2.64
N ASP A 170 -10.33 15.08 3.83
CA ASP A 170 -11.56 14.32 4.16
C ASP A 170 -12.70 14.73 3.23
N ILE A 171 -12.91 16.04 3.09
CA ILE A 171 -13.96 16.60 2.24
C ILE A 171 -13.74 16.21 0.78
N ALA A 172 -12.49 16.26 0.30
CA ALA A 172 -12.15 15.88 -1.07
C ALA A 172 -12.37 14.39 -1.32
N HIS A 173 -11.97 13.52 -0.38
CA HIS A 173 -12.14 12.07 -0.44
C HIS A 173 -13.63 11.68 -0.51
N PHE A 174 -14.45 12.20 0.40
CA PHE A 174 -15.88 11.91 0.41
C PHE A 174 -16.60 12.47 -0.81
N LYS A 175 -16.24 13.68 -1.26
CA LYS A 175 -16.78 14.24 -2.50
C LYS A 175 -16.45 13.36 -3.71
N MET A 176 -15.24 12.80 -3.79
CA MET A 176 -14.88 11.86 -4.84
C MET A 176 -15.77 10.62 -4.81
N HIS A 177 -16.08 10.09 -3.62
CA HIS A 177 -17.02 8.96 -3.46
C HIS A 177 -18.43 9.33 -3.91
N GLU A 178 -18.97 10.49 -3.51
CA GLU A 178 -20.26 10.99 -4.00
C GLU A 178 -20.31 11.06 -5.53
N GLU A 179 -19.24 11.54 -6.17
CA GLU A 179 -19.12 11.60 -7.64
C GLU A 179 -18.99 10.21 -8.29
N LYS A 180 -18.37 9.24 -7.61
CA LYS A 180 -18.27 7.84 -8.07
C LYS A 180 -19.64 7.16 -7.96
N GLU A 181 -20.35 7.32 -6.84
CA GLU A 181 -21.69 6.78 -6.61
C GLU A 181 -22.71 7.33 -7.60
N ALA A 182 -22.75 8.66 -7.79
CA ALA A 182 -23.67 9.27 -8.77
C ALA A 182 -23.46 8.74 -10.20
N ARG A 183 -22.19 8.53 -10.60
CA ARG A 183 -21.87 7.93 -11.91
C ARG A 183 -22.30 6.46 -12.00
N GLN A 184 -22.18 5.71 -10.91
CA GLN A 184 -22.62 4.32 -10.84
C GLN A 184 -24.15 4.23 -10.94
N GLU A 185 -24.90 5.04 -10.20
CA GLU A 185 -26.36 5.09 -10.28
C GLU A 185 -26.86 5.44 -11.70
N ASP A 186 -26.19 6.39 -12.36
CA ASP A 186 -26.48 6.74 -13.75
C ASP A 186 -26.21 5.58 -14.71
N TRP A 187 -25.12 4.84 -14.48
CA TRP A 187 -24.78 3.66 -15.28
C TRP A 187 -25.81 2.54 -15.09
N GLU A 188 -26.18 2.21 -13.86
CA GLU A 188 -27.20 1.19 -13.54
C GLU A 188 -28.56 1.56 -14.13
N ARG A 189 -28.95 2.84 -14.06
CA ARG A 189 -30.18 3.35 -14.68
C ARG A 189 -30.19 3.17 -16.20
N LEU A 190 -29.03 3.32 -16.85
CA LEU A 190 -28.88 3.10 -18.29
C LEU A 190 -28.90 1.61 -18.62
N GLU A 191 -28.27 0.76 -17.82
CA GLU A 191 -28.25 -0.70 -17.99
C GLU A 191 -29.65 -1.31 -17.87
N LEU A 192 -30.45 -0.84 -16.91
CA LEU A 192 -31.86 -1.25 -16.75
C LEU A 192 -32.72 -0.97 -18.00
N ARG A 193 -32.32 -0.01 -18.86
CA ARG A 193 -33.02 0.29 -20.12
C ARG A 193 -32.63 -0.65 -21.26
N GLY A 194 -31.76 -1.62 -21.01
CA GLY A 194 -31.26 -2.58 -21.99
C GLY A 194 -30.08 -2.01 -22.78
N VAL A 195 -30.04 -2.29 -24.08
CA VAL A 195 -28.90 -1.91 -24.92
C VAL A 195 -28.80 -0.39 -25.07
N VAL A 196 -27.72 0.19 -24.55
CA VAL A 196 -27.40 1.61 -24.72
C VAL A 196 -26.84 1.85 -26.13
N GLU A 197 -27.72 2.15 -27.10
CA GLU A 197 -27.36 2.23 -28.53
C GLU A 197 -26.18 3.17 -28.84
N LYS A 198 -26.04 4.28 -28.09
CA LYS A 198 -24.91 5.21 -28.25
C LYS A 198 -23.54 4.56 -27.97
N ASN A 199 -23.49 3.52 -27.15
CA ASN A 199 -22.28 2.79 -26.80
C ASN A 199 -21.92 1.70 -27.82
N ILE A 200 -22.80 1.40 -28.79
CA ILE A 200 -22.51 0.44 -29.86
C ILE A 200 -21.40 1.02 -30.75
N PRO A 201 -20.23 0.37 -30.89
CA PRO A 201 -19.18 0.83 -31.80
C PRO A 201 -19.71 0.97 -33.22
N VAL A 202 -19.23 1.98 -33.96
CA VAL A 202 -19.74 2.32 -35.31
C VAL A 202 -19.74 1.11 -36.25
N LYS A 203 -18.73 0.25 -36.19
CA LYS A 203 -18.62 -0.98 -37.00
C LYS A 203 -19.75 -2.01 -36.81
N TYR A 204 -20.56 -1.88 -35.75
CA TYR A 204 -21.68 -2.78 -35.45
C TYR A 204 -23.06 -2.11 -35.59
N ARG A 205 -23.12 -0.82 -35.94
CA ARG A 205 -24.40 -0.13 -36.18
C ARG A 205 -24.90 -0.52 -37.58
N LYS A 206 -26.12 -1.05 -37.70
CA LYS A 206 -26.76 -1.23 -39.00
C LYS A 206 -27.16 0.16 -39.52
N THR A 207 -26.59 0.57 -40.64
CA THR A 207 -27.03 1.73 -41.42
C THR A 207 -28.37 1.47 -42.08
#